data_AF-A0A3L7PWP6-F1
#
_entry.id   AF-A0A3L7PWP6-F1
#
_cell.length_a   1.000
_cell.length_b   1.000
_cell.length_c   1.000
_cell.angle_alpha   90.00
_cell.angle_beta   90.00
_cell.angle_gamma   90.00
#
_symmetry.space_group_name_H-M   'P 1'
#
loop_
_entity.id
_entity.type
_entity.pdbx_description
1 polymer ?
#
loop_
_entity_poly.entity_id
_entity_poly.type
_entity_poly.pdbx_seq_one_letter_code
_entity_poly.pdbx_strand_id
1 'polypeptide(L)'
;KEWLSANPRQEFSEPNTPPTAAKKKSTASSGLASTILETLSLFRTGDSIAEIALARGFSLPTIEGHLAQAIEQGEPLDPAAFYTPQEAERMRVAFASVDSPALTPVFEKLSGEINYGKLRIFRAFMQAQ
;
A
#
# COMPACT_ATOMS: atom_id res chain seq x y z
N LYS A 1 38.51 -28.13 -8.03
CA LYS A 1 37.81 -26.84 -8.29
C LYS A 1 36.73 -27.08 -9.35
N GLU A 2 35.76 -27.96 -9.08
CA GLU A 2 34.91 -28.57 -10.12
C GLU A 2 33.41 -28.56 -9.77
N TRP A 3 32.96 -27.60 -8.97
CA TRP A 3 31.55 -27.50 -8.57
C TRP A 3 30.65 -26.74 -9.58
N LEU A 4 31.19 -26.27 -10.71
CA LEU A 4 30.46 -25.47 -11.69
C LEU A 4 29.89 -26.27 -12.88
N SER A 5 30.14 -27.58 -12.97
CA SER A 5 29.77 -28.37 -14.16
C SER A 5 28.46 -29.16 -14.06
N ALA A 6 27.83 -29.24 -12.88
CA ALA A 6 26.67 -30.12 -12.64
C ALA A 6 25.33 -29.39 -12.47
N ASN A 7 25.29 -28.07 -12.53
CA ASN A 7 24.06 -27.28 -12.34
C ASN A 7 23.77 -26.47 -13.62
N PRO A 8 23.06 -27.04 -14.61
CA PRO A 8 22.58 -26.24 -15.74
C PRO A 8 21.76 -25.06 -15.20
N ARG A 9 21.94 -23.86 -15.76
CA ARG A 9 21.15 -22.67 -15.40
C ARG A 9 19.66 -23.03 -15.52
N GLN A 10 18.96 -23.05 -14.40
CA GLN A 10 17.51 -22.96 -14.44
C GLN A 10 17.15 -21.61 -15.04
N GLU A 11 16.56 -21.61 -16.22
CA GLU A 11 15.77 -20.48 -16.67
C GLU A 11 14.54 -20.42 -15.77
N PHE A 12 14.58 -19.51 -14.78
CA PHE A 12 13.36 -19.07 -14.13
C PHE A 12 12.58 -18.31 -15.20
N SER A 13 11.61 -18.96 -15.86
CA SER A 13 10.59 -18.23 -16.60
C SER A 13 9.94 -17.28 -15.61
N GLU A 14 10.24 -15.99 -15.76
CA GLU A 14 9.87 -14.93 -14.84
C GLU A 14 8.35 -15.00 -14.61
N PRO A 15 7.86 -15.44 -13.43
CA PRO A 15 6.51 -15.07 -13.08
C PRO A 15 6.52 -13.55 -13.01
N ASN A 16 5.56 -12.92 -13.71
CA ASN A 16 5.29 -11.49 -13.65
C ASN A 16 4.97 -11.08 -12.21
N THR A 17 6.01 -10.97 -11.38
CA THR A 17 5.97 -10.40 -10.06
C THR A 17 6.11 -8.90 -10.25
N PRO A 18 5.13 -8.09 -9.82
CA PRO A 18 5.35 -6.65 -9.74
C PRO A 18 6.61 -6.41 -8.89
N PRO A 19 7.50 -5.50 -9.30
CA PRO A 19 8.82 -5.38 -8.72
C PRO A 19 8.71 -5.12 -7.22
N THR A 20 9.20 -6.10 -6.44
CA THR A 20 9.49 -5.93 -5.03
C THR A 20 10.38 -4.70 -4.87
N ALA A 21 10.07 -3.89 -3.85
CA ALA A 21 10.65 -2.60 -3.56
C ALA A 21 12.18 -2.56 -3.73
N ALA A 22 12.64 -2.09 -4.89
CA ALA A 22 14.02 -1.73 -5.11
C ALA A 22 14.27 -0.38 -4.40
N LYS A 23 14.93 -0.43 -3.23
CA LYS A 23 15.52 0.73 -2.59
C LYS A 23 16.41 1.48 -3.59
N LYS A 24 16.01 2.68 -3.99
CA LYS A 24 16.96 3.75 -4.34
C LYS A 24 16.93 4.79 -3.23
N LYS A 25 18.05 4.93 -2.52
CA LYS A 25 18.38 6.16 -1.82
C LYS A 25 18.45 7.26 -2.88
N SER A 26 17.57 8.25 -2.80
CA SER A 26 17.76 9.52 -3.46
C SER A 26 17.18 10.60 -2.56
N THR A 27 18.11 11.26 -1.86
CA THR A 27 18.14 12.67 -1.48
C THR A 27 16.82 13.31 -1.03
N ALA A 28 16.84 13.76 0.21
CA ALA A 28 15.92 14.72 0.79
C ALA A 28 15.43 15.76 -0.24
N SER A 29 14.16 15.65 -0.60
CA SER A 29 13.35 16.78 -1.04
C SER A 29 12.07 16.70 -0.23
N SER A 30 11.72 17.82 0.40
CA SER A 30 10.62 18.00 1.34
C SER A 30 9.23 17.90 0.69
N GLY A 31 9.02 16.99 -0.25
CA GLY A 31 7.78 16.85 -1.01
C GLY A 31 7.46 15.40 -1.34
N LEU A 32 6.18 15.13 -1.62
CA LEU A 32 5.69 13.82 -2.06
C LEU A 32 6.54 13.30 -3.22
N ALA A 33 6.95 12.02 -3.12
CA ALA A 33 7.68 11.37 -4.20
C ALA A 33 6.87 11.46 -5.49
N SER A 34 7.53 11.67 -6.64
CA SER A 34 6.86 11.82 -7.95
C SER A 34 5.92 10.66 -8.25
N THR A 35 6.26 9.45 -7.82
CA THR A 35 5.43 8.26 -7.96
C THR A 35 4.12 8.33 -7.16
N ILE A 36 4.13 8.94 -5.97
CA ILE A 36 2.93 9.12 -5.13
C ILE A 36 2.03 10.18 -5.74
N LEU A 37 2.59 11.31 -6.20
CA LEU A 37 1.84 12.37 -6.88
C LEU A 37 1.12 11.85 -8.13
N GLU A 38 1.77 10.98 -8.90
CA GLU A 38 1.15 10.38 -10.09
C GLU A 38 0.00 9.42 -9.73
N THR A 39 0.15 8.58 -8.69
CA THR A 39 -0.97 7.77 -8.16
C THR A 39 -2.11 8.66 -7.69
N LEU A 40 -1.79 9.72 -6.97
CA LEU A 40 -2.76 10.65 -6.41
C LEU A 40 -3.53 11.38 -7.51
N SER A 41 -2.85 11.82 -8.57
CA SER A 41 -3.48 12.49 -9.70
C SER A 41 -4.52 11.59 -10.36
N LEU A 42 -4.20 10.30 -10.59
CA LEU A 42 -5.13 9.33 -11.19
C LEU A 42 -6.29 9.02 -10.25
N PHE A 43 -6.03 8.91 -8.95
CA PHE A 43 -7.11 8.70 -7.98
C PHE A 43 -8.10 9.89 -7.95
N ARG A 44 -7.58 11.12 -8.11
CA ARG A 44 -8.40 12.34 -8.17
C ARG A 44 -9.18 12.47 -9.48
N THR A 45 -8.74 11.83 -10.57
CA THR A 45 -9.53 11.75 -11.81
C THR A 45 -10.70 10.76 -11.72
N GLY A 46 -10.78 10.00 -10.63
CA GLY A 46 -11.87 9.06 -10.35
C GLY A 46 -11.54 7.61 -10.69
N ASP A 47 -10.29 7.31 -11.07
CA ASP A 47 -9.85 5.94 -11.30
C ASP A 47 -9.81 5.14 -10.00
N SER A 48 -10.28 3.89 -10.06
CA SER A 48 -10.23 2.98 -8.92
C SER A 48 -8.80 2.57 -8.60
N ILE A 49 -8.50 2.22 -7.34
CA ILE A 49 -7.17 1.73 -6.93
C ILE A 49 -6.69 0.55 -7.79
N ALA A 50 -7.61 -0.34 -8.18
CA ALA A 50 -7.32 -1.46 -9.07
C ALA A 50 -6.98 -1.03 -10.50
N GLU A 51 -7.67 -0.03 -11.03
CA GLU A 51 -7.42 0.53 -12.36
C GLU A 51 -6.07 1.23 -12.40
N ILE A 52 -5.75 2.02 -11.36
CA ILE A 52 -4.45 2.67 -11.21
C ILE A 52 -3.33 1.64 -11.10
N ALA A 53 -3.54 0.56 -10.33
CA ALA A 53 -2.57 -0.52 -10.21
C ALA A 53 -2.29 -1.17 -11.57
N LEU A 54 -3.33 -1.48 -12.35
CA LEU A 54 -3.21 -2.05 -13.69
C LEU A 54 -2.55 -1.08 -14.68
N ALA A 55 -3.02 0.18 -14.73
CA ALA A 55 -2.54 1.20 -15.65
C ALA A 55 -1.05 1.52 -15.43
N ARG A 56 -0.59 1.48 -14.18
CA ARG A 56 0.81 1.76 -13.81
C ARG A 56 1.69 0.51 -13.69
N GLY A 57 1.12 -0.70 -13.81
CA GLY A 57 1.87 -1.95 -13.62
C GLY A 57 2.35 -2.18 -12.19
N PHE A 58 1.66 -1.62 -11.19
CA PHE A 58 1.95 -1.83 -9.77
C PHE A 58 0.99 -2.82 -9.13
N SER A 59 1.37 -3.34 -7.96
CA SER A 59 0.45 -4.13 -7.15
C SER A 59 -0.52 -3.22 -6.38
N LEU A 60 -1.76 -3.69 -6.17
CA LEU A 60 -2.75 -3.04 -5.29
C LEU A 60 -2.14 -2.51 -3.97
N PRO A 61 -1.42 -3.33 -3.17
CA PRO A 61 -0.87 -2.85 -1.89
C PRO A 61 0.21 -1.77 -2.04
N THR A 62 0.87 -1.68 -3.21
CA THR A 62 1.80 -0.58 -3.51
C THR A 62 1.04 0.73 -3.71
N ILE A 63 -0.05 0.69 -4.48
CA ILE A 63 -0.90 1.87 -4.72
C ILE A 63 -1.59 2.31 -3.43
N GLU A 64 -2.13 1.38 -2.65
CA GLU A 64 -2.71 1.67 -1.33
C GLU A 64 -1.67 2.29 -0.39
N GLY A 65 -0.41 1.82 -0.46
CA GLY A 65 0.71 2.41 0.27
C GLY A 65 1.01 3.85 -0.15
N HIS A 66 1.04 4.14 -1.45
CA HIS A 66 1.22 5.52 -1.95
C HIS A 66 0.09 6.44 -1.48
N LEU A 67 -1.17 5.97 -1.53
CA LEU A 67 -2.33 6.75 -1.09
C LEU A 67 -2.30 7.01 0.41
N ALA A 68 -1.93 6.01 1.22
CA ALA A 68 -1.71 6.20 2.66
C ALA A 68 -0.67 7.29 2.92
N GLN A 69 0.48 7.25 2.23
CA GLN A 69 1.51 8.28 2.38
C GLN A 69 1.03 9.67 1.94
N ALA A 70 0.22 9.77 0.88
CA ALA A 70 -0.37 11.04 0.48
C ALA A 70 -1.26 11.65 1.59
N ILE A 71 -2.07 10.81 2.24
CA ILE A 71 -2.91 11.22 3.38
C ILE A 71 -2.06 11.68 4.57
N GLU A 72 -0.99 10.95 4.90
CA GLU A 72 -0.05 11.34 5.97
C GLU A 72 0.64 12.70 5.69
N GLN A 73 0.74 13.10 4.42
CA GLN A 73 1.26 14.41 4.03
C GLN A 73 0.18 15.51 3.99
N GLY A 74 -1.07 15.19 4.36
CA GLY A 74 -2.17 16.15 4.42
C GLY A 74 -2.90 16.35 3.08
N GLU A 75 -2.77 15.44 2.12
CA GLU A 75 -3.54 15.54 0.88
C GLU A 75 -5.05 15.32 1.14
N PRO A 76 -5.92 16.15 0.53
CA PRO A 76 -7.35 16.05 0.70
C PRO A 76 -7.90 14.86 -0.09
N LEU A 77 -8.05 13.73 0.60
CA LEU A 77 -8.62 12.50 0.08
C LEU A 77 -9.88 12.13 0.86
N ASP A 78 -10.84 11.54 0.16
CA ASP A 78 -12.09 11.11 0.77
C ASP A 78 -11.96 9.67 1.33
N PRO A 79 -12.15 9.44 2.63
CA PRO A 79 -12.06 8.11 3.22
C PRO A 79 -13.15 7.15 2.72
N ALA A 80 -14.31 7.65 2.30
CA ALA A 80 -15.40 6.81 1.80
C ALA A 80 -15.09 6.19 0.43
N ALA A 81 -14.07 6.68 -0.28
CA ALA A 81 -13.57 6.06 -1.51
C ALA A 81 -12.79 4.75 -1.27
N PHE A 82 -12.36 4.48 -0.02
CA PHE A 82 -11.50 3.33 0.31
C PHE A 82 -12.23 2.22 1.04
N TYR A 83 -13.20 2.59 1.88
CA TYR A 83 -13.92 1.67 2.74
C TYR A 83 -15.31 2.22 3.04
N THR A 84 -16.24 1.29 3.28
CA THR A 84 -17.59 1.64 3.70
C THR A 84 -17.60 2.17 5.14
N PRO A 85 -18.64 2.93 5.55
CA PRO A 85 -18.77 3.38 6.94
C PRO A 85 -18.83 2.22 7.95
N GLN A 86 -19.35 1.04 7.56
CA GLN A 86 -19.32 -0.15 8.40
C GLN A 86 -17.89 -0.68 8.60
N GLU A 87 -17.10 -0.75 7.53
CA GLU A 87 -15.69 -1.12 7.62
C GLU A 87 -14.90 -0.10 8.45
N ALA A 88 -15.18 1.19 8.28
CA ALA A 88 -14.55 2.26 9.06
C ALA A 88 -14.77 2.08 10.56
N GLU A 89 -16.01 1.81 10.98
CA GLU A 89 -16.32 1.59 12.39
C GLU A 89 -15.63 0.33 12.93
N ARG A 90 -15.62 -0.76 12.15
CA ARG A 90 -14.92 -1.99 12.53
C ARG A 90 -13.42 -1.76 12.69
N MET A 91 -12.79 -1.05 11.75
CA MET A 91 -11.38 -0.66 11.85
C MET A 91 -11.14 0.23 13.07
N ARG A 92 -11.98 1.25 13.29
CA ARG A 92 -11.89 2.14 14.45
C ARG A 92 -11.87 1.38 15.77
N VAL A 93 -12.81 0.43 15.95
CA VAL A 93 -12.89 -0.41 17.14
C VAL A 93 -11.66 -1.32 17.27
N ALA A 94 -11.20 -1.90 16.16
CA ALA A 94 -10.02 -2.75 16.16
C ALA A 94 -8.75 -1.98 16.51
N PHE A 95 -8.54 -0.79 15.93
CA PHE A 95 -7.44 0.11 16.27
C PHE A 95 -7.51 0.61 17.71
N ALA A 96 -8.70 0.94 18.23
CA ALA A 96 -8.87 1.36 19.62
C ALA A 96 -8.62 0.23 20.64
N SER A 97 -8.82 -1.03 20.23
CA SER A 97 -8.59 -2.21 21.08
C SER A 97 -7.12 -2.64 21.11
N VAL A 98 -6.29 -2.11 20.21
CA VAL A 98 -4.91 -2.55 19.99
C VAL A 98 -3.97 -1.40 20.36
N ASP A 99 -3.26 -1.56 21.48
CA ASP A 99 -2.18 -0.65 21.89
C ASP A 99 -0.88 -1.05 21.19
N SER A 100 -0.89 -1.04 19.86
CA SER A 100 0.29 -1.37 19.06
C SER A 100 0.30 -0.59 17.76
N PRO A 101 1.46 -0.06 17.34
CA PRO A 101 1.61 0.54 16.02
C PRO A 101 1.63 -0.51 14.90
N ALA A 102 1.57 -1.81 15.21
CA ALA A 102 1.56 -2.87 14.22
C ALA A 102 0.15 -3.11 13.66
N LEU A 103 0.05 -3.38 12.36
CA LEU A 103 -1.23 -3.70 11.70
C LEU A 103 -1.64 -5.16 11.86
N THR A 104 -0.68 -6.05 12.15
CA THR A 104 -0.92 -7.47 12.36
C THR A 104 -2.00 -7.75 13.42
N PRO A 105 -1.92 -7.22 14.65
CA PRO A 105 -2.96 -7.44 15.66
C PRO A 105 -4.34 -6.89 15.27
N VAL A 106 -4.38 -5.78 14.52
CA VAL A 106 -5.63 -5.19 14.01
C VAL A 106 -6.24 -6.09 12.94
N PHE A 107 -5.42 -6.61 12.03
CA PHE A 107 -5.83 -7.55 10.98
C PHE A 107 -6.39 -8.85 11.56
N GLU A 108 -5.73 -9.42 12.57
CA GLU A 108 -6.20 -10.60 13.29
C GLU A 108 -7.54 -10.34 13.99
N LYS A 109 -7.72 -9.15 14.59
CA LYS A 109 -8.98 -8.76 15.24
C LYS A 109 -10.15 -8.65 14.26
N LEU A 110 -9.86 -8.29 13.02
CA LEU A 110 -10.83 -8.19 11.93
C LEU A 110 -11.03 -9.52 11.19
N SER A 111 -10.50 -10.63 11.71
CA SER A 111 -10.56 -11.97 11.12
C SER A 111 -10.04 -12.03 9.67
N GLY A 112 -9.19 -11.07 9.27
CA GLY A 112 -8.70 -10.94 7.91
C GLY A 112 -9.73 -10.51 6.85
N GLU A 113 -10.91 -10.01 7.26
CA GLU A 113 -11.92 -9.51 6.31
C GLU A 113 -11.47 -8.22 5.60
N ILE A 114 -10.59 -7.45 6.24
CA ILE A 114 -10.08 -6.18 5.72
C ILE A 114 -8.60 -6.33 5.37
N ASN A 115 -8.25 -5.98 4.14
CA ASN A 115 -6.88 -6.08 3.66
C ASN A 115 -5.95 -5.06 4.35
N TYR A 116 -4.66 -5.39 4.46
CA TYR A 116 -3.63 -4.53 5.03
C TYR A 116 -3.54 -3.15 4.38
N GLY A 117 -3.81 -3.02 3.07
CA GLY A 117 -3.79 -1.73 2.40
C GLY A 117 -4.86 -0.76 2.93
N LYS A 118 -6.11 -1.21 3.04
CA LYS A 118 -7.18 -0.45 3.70
C LYS A 118 -6.83 -0.07 5.14
N LEU A 119 -6.23 -0.99 5.91
CA LEU A 119 -5.79 -0.71 7.28
C LEU A 119 -4.71 0.39 7.34
N ARG A 120 -3.78 0.40 6.39
CA ARG A 120 -2.75 1.46 6.27
C ARG A 120 -3.38 2.81 5.98
N ILE A 121 -4.33 2.85 5.04
CA ILE A 121 -5.04 4.07 4.66
C ILE A 121 -5.85 4.61 5.83
N PHE A 122 -6.62 3.76 6.52
CA PHE A 122 -7.40 4.16 7.69
C PHE A 122 -6.51 4.74 8.79
N ARG A 123 -5.38 4.10 9.07
CA ARG A 123 -4.38 4.62 10.01
C ARG A 123 -3.84 5.98 9.58
N ALA A 124 -3.53 6.16 8.30
CA ALA A 124 -3.05 7.44 7.78
C ALA A 124 -4.07 8.56 8.04
N PHE A 125 -5.36 8.30 7.79
CA PHE A 125 -6.43 9.25 8.14
C PHE A 125 -6.48 9.55 9.64
N MET A 126 -6.30 8.56 10.51
CA MET A 126 -6.25 8.79 11.97
C MET A 126 -5.06 9.66 12.41
N GLN A 127 -3.93 9.58 11.70
CA GLN A 127 -2.72 10.34 12.03
C GLN A 127 -2.70 11.74 11.43
N ALA A 128 -3.45 11.96 10.35
CA ALA A 128 -3.58 13.26 9.69
C ALA A 128 -4.60 14.20 10.37
N GLN A 129 -5.31 13.72 11.40
CA GLN A 129 -6.30 14.48 12.19
C GLN A 129 -5.73 15.11 13.46
#